data_AF-A0A2M8SAS9-F1
#
_entry.id   AF-A0A2M8SAS9-F1
#
_cell.length_a   1.000
_cell.length_b   1.000
_cell.length_c   1.000
_cell.angle_alpha   90.00
_cell.angle_beta   90.00
_cell.angle_gamma   90.00
#
_symmetry.space_group_name_H-M   'P 1'
#
loop_
_entity.id
_entity.type
_entity.pdbx_description
1 polymer ?
#
loop_
_entity_poly.entity_id
_entity_poly.type
_entity_poly.pdbx_seq_one_letter_code
_entity_poly.pdbx_strand_id
1 'polypeptide(L)' 'MLRLPLVGGSGPNYPFVHDLGLPVATAGLGHPDGRAHAPNENIRIDLYLKHARHIARILTAFAD' A
#
# COMPACT_ATOMS: atom_id res chain seq x y z
N MET A 1 10.09 -6.97 -5.36
CA MET A 1 8.69 -6.69 -4.95
C MET A 1 8.08 -8.03 -4.56
N LEU A 2 7.67 -8.19 -3.30
CA LEU A 2 7.01 -9.42 -2.87
C LEU A 2 5.56 -9.39 -3.38
N ARG A 3 5.16 -10.39 -4.17
CA ARG A 3 3.82 -10.49 -4.74
C ARG A 3 3.01 -11.46 -3.88
N LEU A 4 2.25 -10.93 -2.93
CA LEU A 4 1.39 -11.71 -2.04
C LEU A 4 -0.03 -11.73 -2.61
N PRO A 5 -0.61 -12.91 -2.89
CA PRO A 5 -1.99 -13.02 -3.34
C PRO A 5 -3.00 -12.47 -2.31
N LEU A 6 -2.68 -12.64 -1.02
CA LEU A 6 -3.46 -12.22 0.13
C LEU A 6 -2.54 -11.74 1.26
N VAL A 7 -3.03 -10.83 2.09
CA VAL A 7 -2.37 -10.35 3.32
C VAL A 7 -3.23 -10.72 4.54
N GLY A 8 -2.64 -10.69 5.74
CA GLY A 8 -3.34 -11.08 6.98
C GLY A 8 -4.41 -10.09 7.46
N GLY A 9 -4.43 -8.87 6.91
CA GLY A 9 -5.47 -7.87 7.20
C GLY A 9 -6.66 -7.99 6.25
N SER A 10 -7.83 -7.53 6.71
CA SER A 10 -9.01 -7.35 5.86
C SER A 10 -9.09 -5.91 5.35
N GLY A 11 -9.75 -5.74 4.21
CA GLY A 11 -10.08 -4.45 3.63
C GLY A 11 -11.24 -4.61 2.64
N PRO A 12 -11.95 -3.53 2.29
CA PRO A 12 -13.16 -3.60 1.47
C PRO A 12 -12.84 -3.77 -0.03
N ASN A 13 -11.95 -4.69 -0.39
CA ASN A 13 -11.54 -4.94 -1.78
C ASN A 13 -12.63 -5.64 -2.61
N TYR A 14 -13.54 -6.38 -1.95
CA TYR A 14 -14.57 -7.18 -2.62
C TYR A 14 -15.39 -6.39 -3.67
N PRO A 15 -16.02 -5.24 -3.38
CA PRO A 15 -16.80 -4.52 -4.37
C PRO A 15 -15.98 -4.06 -5.58
N PHE A 16 -14.70 -3.73 -5.40
CA PHE A 16 -13.82 -3.31 -6.50
C PHE A 16 -13.47 -4.46 -7.43
N VAL A 17 -13.16 -5.63 -6.86
CA VAL A 17 -12.75 -6.80 -7.64
C VAL A 17 -13.96 -7.52 -8.24
N HIS A 18 -15.02 -7.74 -7.45
CA HIS A 18 -16.19 -8.54 -7.85
C HIS A 18 -17.22 -7.71 -8.62
N ASP A 19 -17.65 -6.57 -8.08
CA ASP A 19 -18.76 -5.81 -8.67
C ASP A 19 -18.29 -4.90 -9.81
N LEU A 20 -17.10 -4.31 -9.68
CA LEU A 20 -16.53 -3.40 -10.68
C LEU A 20 -15.53 -4.07 -11.64
N GLY A 21 -15.07 -5.30 -11.34
CA GLY A 21 -14.10 -6.01 -12.18
C GLY A 21 -12.72 -5.34 -12.27
N LEU A 22 -12.37 -4.49 -11.30
CA LEU A 22 -11.14 -3.70 -11.33
C LEU A 22 -9.96 -4.44 -10.69
N PRO A 23 -8.76 -4.38 -11.29
CA PRO A 23 -7.56 -4.85 -10.63
C PRO A 23 -7.22 -3.95 -9.45
N VAL A 24 -6.93 -4.55 -8.28
CA VAL A 24 -6.54 -3.83 -7.06
C VAL A 24 -5.11 -4.17 -6.70
N ALA A 25 -4.31 -3.14 -6.41
CA ALA A 25 -2.97 -3.25 -5.86
C ALA A 25 -2.81 -2.30 -4.67
N THR A 26 -1.97 -2.66 -3.71
CA THR A 26 -1.69 -1.84 -2.53
C THR A 26 -0.22 -1.45 -2.49
N ALA A 27 0.05 -0.17 -2.31
CA ALA A 27 1.38 0.38 -2.05
C ALA A 27 1.26 1.37 -0.88
N GLY A 28 2.21 1.34 0.06
CA GLY A 28 2.15 2.12 1.28
C GLY A 28 3.52 2.33 1.91
N LEU A 29 3.59 3.23 2.90
CA LEU A 29 4.81 3.57 3.65
C LEU A 29 5.07 2.66 4.86
N GLY A 30 4.19 1.68 5.08
CA GLY A 30 4.26 0.77 6.21
C GLY A 30 5.57 0.00 6.27
N HIS A 31 6.02 -0.30 7.49
CA HIS A 31 7.17 -1.14 7.76
C HIS A 31 6.79 -2.17 8.86
N PRO A 32 7.50 -3.31 8.96
CA PRO A 32 7.10 -4.40 9.87
C PRO A 32 6.91 -3.98 11.33
N ASP A 33 7.72 -3.03 11.83
CA ASP A 33 7.65 -2.53 13.21
C ASP A 33 6.81 -1.24 13.33
N GLY A 34 5.95 -0.96 12.35
CA GLY A 34 5.12 0.24 12.31
C GLY A 34 4.08 0.31 13.42
N ARG A 35 3.74 -0.83 14.03
CA ARG A 35 2.81 -0.94 15.18
C ARG A 35 1.44 -0.31 14.88
N ALA A 36 0.95 -0.48 13.64
CA ALA A 36 -0.38 -0.04 13.25
C ALA A 36 -1.42 -0.59 14.23
N HIS A 37 -2.27 0.28 14.78
CA HIS A 37 -3.25 -0.06 15.83
C HIS A 37 -2.67 -0.53 17.17
N ALA A 38 -1.41 -0.22 17.48
CA ALA A 38 -0.79 -0.49 18.77
C ALA A 38 -0.08 0.76 19.34
N PRO A 39 0.17 0.85 20.67
CA PRO A 39 0.89 2.00 21.24
C PRO A 39 2.24 2.22 20.57
N ASN A 40 2.70 3.47 20.46
CA ASN A 40 3.93 3.87 19.75
C ASN A 40 3.92 3.47 18.26
N GLU A 41 2.77 3.59 17.60
CA GLU A 41 2.66 3.57 16.14
C GLU A 41 3.63 4.59 15.54
N ASN A 42 4.38 4.17 14.52
CA ASN A 42 5.47 4.97 13.99
C ASN A 42 5.72 4.73 12.50
N ILE A 43 6.39 5.71 11.89
CA ILE A 43 6.87 5.66 10.52
C ILE A 43 8.37 5.92 10.49
N ARG A 44 9.04 5.41 9.47
CA ARG A 44 10.47 5.68 9.25
C ARG A 44 10.67 6.92 8.41
N ILE A 45 11.39 7.90 8.94
CA ILE A 45 11.68 9.17 8.26
C ILE A 45 12.45 8.94 6.95
N ASP A 46 13.38 7.99 6.93
CA ASP A 46 14.14 7.65 5.72
C ASP A 46 13.28 6.95 4.64
N LEU A 47 12.10 6.43 5.00
CA LEU A 47 11.13 5.84 4.07
C LEU A 47 10.05 6.82 3.62
N TYR A 48 9.75 7.86 4.40
CA TYR A 48 8.70 8.82 4.10
C TYR A 48 8.86 9.47 2.72
N LEU A 49 10.03 10.07 2.44
CA LEU A 49 10.29 10.70 1.15
C LEU A 49 10.39 9.67 0.01
N LYS A 50 10.89 8.46 0.30
CA LYS A 50 10.98 7.37 -0.69
C LYS A 50 9.58 6.92 -1.11
N HIS A 51 8.64 6.86 -0.17
CA HIS A 51 7.24 6.51 -0.45
C HIS A 51 6.56 7.57 -1.34
N ALA A 52 6.70 8.86 -1.01
CA ALA A 52 6.15 9.93 -1.86
C ALA A 52 6.68 9.86 -3.31
N ARG A 53 8.00 9.64 -3.47
CA ARG A 53 8.61 9.42 -4.78
C ARG A 53 8.11 8.15 -5.47
N HIS A 54 7.80 7.10 -4.72
CA HIS A 54 7.24 5.87 -5.27
C HIS A 54 5.82 6.08 -5.80
N ILE A 55 4.94 6.75 -5.06
CA ILE A 55 3.58 7.09 -5.51
C ILE A 55 3.62 7.96 -6.76
N ALA A 56 4.48 8.98 -6.79
CA ALA A 56 4.66 9.81 -7.98
C ALA A 56 5.06 8.98 -9.21
N ARG A 57 6.00 8.02 -9.05
CA ARG A 57 6.39 7.12 -10.13
C ARG A 57 5.26 6.21 -10.61
N ILE A 58 4.41 5.72 -9.70
CA ILE A 58 3.23 4.94 -10.08
C ILE A 58 2.31 5.80 -10.95
N LEU A 59 1.98 7.01 -10.50
CA LEU A 59 1.09 7.90 -11.24
C LEU A 59 1.66 8.26 -12.62
N THR A 60 2.95 8.59 -12.71
CA THR A 60 3.61 8.87 -13.99
C THR A 60 3.55 7.66 -14.91
N ALA A 61 3.86 6.46 -14.42
CA ALA A 61 3.86 5.24 -15.25
C ALA A 61 2.47 4.83 -15.78
N PHE A 62 1.38 5.28 -15.13
CA PHE A 62 0.01 5.07 -15.62
C PHE A 62 -0.52 6.24 -16.48
N ALA A 63 0.19 7.36 -16.51
CA ALA A 63 -0.13 8.51 -17.36
C ALA A 63 0.51 8.41 -18.76
N ASP A 64 1.54 7.58 -18.90
CA ASP A 64 2.15 7.19 -20.18
C ASP A 64 1.26 6.19 -20.94
#